data_AF-A0A3B8M2E2-F1
#
_entry.id   AF-A0A3B8M2E2-F1
#
_cell.length_a   1.000
_cell.length_b   1.000
_cell.length_c   1.000
_cell.angle_alpha   90.00
_cell.angle_beta   90.00
_cell.angle_gamma   90.00
#
_symmetry.space_group_name_H-M   'P 1'
#
loop_
_entity.id
_entity.type
_entity.pdbx_description
1 polymer ?
#
loop_
_entity_poly.entity_id
_entity_poly.type
_entity_poly.pdbx_seq_one_letter_code
_entity_poly.pdbx_strand_id
1 'polypeptide(L)'
;MTRRTRRTRPSPTALPGRTVPVAGSIAAQSPHHCRTSPFSSRLSYDSESMRCRKGRTPRTLILPLAPTGPMIRRMPPLLTIHFLPTTVESARLAGTVAVMIDVLRASTTVTHALAAGCDSIRPCRDVVEARQLAARPPACPDNLGPLLAGERGGTRIDGFDLGNSPSHFTTTAVGGRTIIFTTTNGTSALEHCRPADMVLVAAFCNIRAVADTLVQRNQPVHLVCAGTDGEITAEDCLCAGAIGLELQDHGGFDTHSHDATRIAISRYQQLAHDSDQLLAELRDSHGGRNLQKLGFDDDIAFACRHDTIDLVPAFDTHSSTIRTLS
;
A
#
# COMPACT_ATOMS: atom_id res chain seq x y z
N MET A 1 -47.98 -4.72 59.10
CA MET A 1 -47.24 -3.68 59.83
C MET A 1 -45.90 -3.47 59.13
N THR A 2 -45.81 -2.41 58.32
CA THR A 2 -44.88 -1.25 58.47
C THR A 2 -43.45 -1.52 57.98
N ARG A 3 -42.81 -0.73 57.11
CA ARG A 3 -43.16 0.49 56.35
C ARG A 3 -42.04 0.69 55.29
N ARG A 4 -42.40 1.19 54.10
CA ARG A 4 -41.50 1.72 53.06
C ARG A 4 -40.82 3.02 53.53
N THR A 5 -39.60 3.30 53.06
CA THR A 5 -39.19 4.66 52.63
C THR A 5 -38.08 4.61 51.56
N ARG A 6 -38.35 5.29 50.43
CA ARG A 6 -37.39 5.71 49.39
C ARG A 6 -36.47 6.80 49.95
N ARG A 7 -35.21 6.86 49.49
CA ARG A 7 -34.48 8.14 49.34
C ARG A 7 -33.63 8.16 48.06
N THR A 8 -33.51 9.37 47.55
CA THR A 8 -33.26 9.82 46.19
C THR A 8 -31.79 10.16 45.92
N ARG A 9 -31.40 10.12 44.64
CA ARG A 9 -30.11 10.61 44.09
C ARG A 9 -29.89 12.10 44.36
N PRO A 10 -28.63 12.57 44.51
CA PRO A 10 -28.27 13.95 44.32
C PRO A 10 -27.74 14.24 42.91
N SER A 11 -28.09 15.43 42.41
CA SER A 11 -27.69 16.05 41.14
C SER A 11 -26.29 16.69 41.22
N PRO A 12 -25.61 16.96 40.09
CA PRO A 12 -24.24 17.48 40.08
C PRO A 12 -24.18 19.01 40.22
N THR A 13 -23.25 19.48 41.06
CA THR A 13 -22.93 20.89 41.27
C THR A 13 -21.92 21.40 40.23
N ALA A 14 -22.21 22.58 39.70
CA ALA A 14 -21.40 23.33 38.74
C ALA A 14 -20.11 23.90 39.36
N LEU A 15 -19.04 23.95 38.57
CA LEU A 15 -17.81 24.71 38.85
C LEU A 15 -17.66 25.86 37.84
N PRO A 16 -17.25 27.08 38.27
CA PRO A 16 -17.21 28.25 37.42
C PRO A 16 -15.82 28.56 36.85
N GLY A 17 -15.80 29.33 35.75
CA GLY A 17 -14.86 30.43 35.58
C GLY A 17 -13.57 30.17 34.79
N ARG A 18 -13.66 30.33 33.46
CA ARG A 18 -12.52 30.66 32.59
C ARG A 18 -12.06 32.10 32.85
N THR A 19 -10.76 32.33 32.97
CA THR A 19 -10.12 33.63 32.78
C THR A 19 -8.96 33.49 31.78
N VAL A 20 -9.02 34.30 30.73
CA VAL A 20 -7.97 34.49 29.71
C VAL A 20 -7.56 35.95 29.78
N PRO A 21 -6.26 36.30 29.82
CA PRO A 21 -5.83 37.67 29.58
C PRO A 21 -5.44 37.87 28.10
N VAL A 22 -6.03 38.90 27.50
CA VAL A 22 -5.56 39.69 26.34
C VAL A 22 -5.10 41.02 26.98
N ALA A 23 -3.98 41.68 26.68
CA ALA A 23 -3.56 42.30 25.43
C ALA A 23 -2.12 42.84 25.57
N GLY A 24 -1.44 43.04 24.44
CA GLY A 24 -0.21 43.83 24.34
C GLY A 24 0.17 44.11 22.89
N SER A 25 -0.39 45.18 22.34
CA SER A 25 -0.10 45.76 21.02
C SER A 25 1.33 46.33 20.95
N ILE A 26 1.96 46.37 19.76
CA ILE A 26 2.61 47.56 19.17
C ILE A 26 2.95 47.29 17.68
N ALA A 27 2.99 48.39 16.93
CA ALA A 27 2.72 48.59 15.52
C ALA A 27 3.86 48.33 14.51
N ALA A 28 3.42 48.37 13.25
CA ALA A 28 4.08 48.39 11.96
C ALA A 28 5.35 49.26 11.80
N GLN A 29 6.22 48.85 10.86
CA GLN A 29 6.69 49.65 9.70
C GLN A 29 7.57 48.82 8.74
N SER A 30 7.31 48.94 7.43
CA SER A 30 8.04 48.39 6.27
C SER A 30 9.20 49.34 5.82
N PRO A 31 9.81 49.22 4.62
CA PRO A 31 10.54 48.13 3.96
C PRO A 31 11.98 48.57 3.55
N HIS A 32 12.75 47.72 2.85
CA HIS A 32 13.81 48.00 1.84
C HIS A 32 15.03 47.05 1.97
N HIS A 33 15.27 46.19 0.98
CA HIS A 33 16.28 46.44 -0.06
C HIS A 33 16.47 45.23 -0.99
N CYS A 34 16.20 45.49 -2.26
CA CYS A 34 16.68 44.75 -3.42
C CYS A 34 18.20 44.96 -3.56
N ARG A 35 18.99 43.89 -3.70
CA ARG A 35 20.37 43.96 -4.22
C ARG A 35 20.55 42.91 -5.30
N THR A 36 20.69 43.42 -6.51
CA THR A 36 21.22 42.78 -7.69
C THR A 36 22.71 42.47 -7.50
N SER A 37 23.17 41.35 -8.06
CA SER A 37 24.59 41.12 -8.33
C SER A 37 24.76 40.81 -9.82
N PRO A 38 25.74 41.41 -10.52
CA PRO A 38 25.98 41.13 -11.93
C PRO A 38 27.08 40.08 -12.07
N PHE A 39 26.85 39.02 -12.84
CA PHE A 39 27.95 38.20 -13.37
C PHE A 39 28.22 38.57 -14.82
N SER A 40 29.42 39.11 -15.00
CA SER A 40 30.00 39.62 -16.23
C SER A 40 30.25 38.49 -17.23
N SER A 41 29.72 38.66 -18.43
CA SER A 41 30.24 38.09 -19.68
C SER A 41 31.70 38.47 -19.92
N ARG A 42 32.52 37.59 -20.51
CA ARG A 42 33.55 37.92 -21.52
C ARG A 42 34.28 36.67 -22.05
N LEU A 43 34.27 36.56 -23.38
CA LEU A 43 35.38 36.25 -24.31
C LEU A 43 36.00 34.83 -24.20
N SER A 44 36.45 34.17 -25.26
CA SER A 44 36.94 34.66 -26.55
C SER A 44 36.95 33.52 -27.56
N TYR A 45 36.72 33.91 -28.82
CA TYR A 45 36.83 33.11 -30.02
C TYR A 45 38.28 33.22 -30.49
N ASP A 46 39.00 32.09 -30.61
CA ASP A 46 40.33 32.05 -31.22
C ASP A 46 40.23 31.46 -32.63
N SER A 47 40.68 32.26 -33.58
CA SER A 47 40.71 32.00 -35.01
C SER A 47 42.15 31.77 -35.43
N GLU A 48 42.54 30.54 -35.79
CA GLU A 48 43.81 30.34 -36.52
C GLU A 48 43.84 29.07 -37.40
N SER A 49 44.08 29.33 -38.69
CA SER A 49 44.79 28.50 -39.68
C SER A 49 44.07 27.33 -40.39
N MET A 50 43.41 27.68 -41.50
CA MET A 50 43.12 26.78 -42.63
C MET A 50 44.40 26.41 -43.40
N ARG A 51 44.72 25.12 -43.50
CA ARG A 51 45.56 24.56 -44.57
C ARG A 51 44.69 23.79 -45.56
N CYS A 52 44.79 24.18 -46.83
CA CYS A 52 44.04 23.65 -47.95
C CYS A 52 44.60 22.27 -48.37
N ARG A 53 43.81 21.19 -48.25
CA ARG A 53 44.06 19.91 -48.94
C ARG A 53 42.92 19.64 -49.94
N LYS A 54 43.34 19.45 -51.19
CA LYS A 54 42.50 19.10 -52.35
C LYS A 54 41.85 17.72 -52.19
N GLY A 55 40.61 17.61 -52.65
CA GLY A 55 40.04 16.38 -53.19
C GLY A 55 39.22 15.53 -52.22
N ARG A 56 37.90 15.74 -52.19
CA ARG A 56 36.87 14.71 -51.96
C ARG A 56 35.50 15.27 -52.37
N THR A 57 34.81 14.52 -53.23
CA THR A 57 33.43 14.76 -53.68
C THR A 57 32.46 14.92 -52.50
N PRO A 58 31.46 15.81 -52.56
CA PRO A 58 30.54 15.98 -51.44
C PRO A 58 29.62 14.75 -51.37
N ARG A 59 29.78 13.94 -50.31
CA ARG A 59 28.73 13.02 -49.88
C ARG A 59 27.68 13.85 -49.17
N THR A 60 26.48 13.95 -49.75
CA THR A 60 25.32 14.51 -49.09
C THR A 60 25.04 13.70 -47.82
N LEU A 61 25.45 14.22 -46.66
CA LEU A 61 24.99 13.72 -45.38
C LEU A 61 23.54 14.19 -45.21
N ILE A 62 22.59 13.30 -45.47
CA ILE A 62 21.21 13.51 -45.03
C ILE A 62 21.21 13.22 -43.53
N LEU A 63 21.33 14.26 -42.70
CA LEU A 63 20.99 14.15 -41.28
C LEU A 63 19.49 13.84 -41.20
N PRO A 64 19.05 12.78 -40.49
CA PRO A 64 17.63 12.62 -40.23
C PRO A 64 17.17 13.85 -39.43
N LEU A 65 16.20 14.58 -39.97
CA LEU A 65 15.52 15.63 -39.21
C LEU A 65 14.97 14.99 -37.93
N ALA A 66 15.43 15.48 -36.78
CA ALA A 66 14.79 15.18 -35.51
C ALA A 66 13.29 15.56 -35.64
N PRO A 67 12.36 14.73 -35.15
CA PRO A 67 10.94 15.02 -35.27
C PRO A 67 10.62 16.33 -34.56
N THR A 68 10.32 17.38 -35.33
CA THR A 68 9.89 18.70 -34.85
C THR A 68 8.39 18.72 -34.57
N GLY A 69 7.90 17.69 -33.87
CA GLY A 69 6.57 17.71 -33.26
C GLY A 69 6.70 18.23 -31.82
N PRO A 70 5.68 18.92 -31.26
CA PRO A 70 5.67 19.18 -29.84
C PRO A 70 5.74 17.83 -29.11
N MET A 71 6.84 17.59 -28.39
CA MET A 71 6.88 16.50 -27.42
C MET A 71 5.84 16.83 -26.35
N ILE A 72 4.64 16.26 -26.48
CA ILE A 72 3.69 16.22 -25.38
C ILE A 72 4.38 15.39 -24.30
N ARG A 73 5.00 16.05 -23.31
CA ARG A 73 5.48 15.37 -22.10
C ARG A 73 4.24 14.73 -21.48
N ARG A 74 4.09 13.42 -21.67
CA ARG A 74 3.11 12.65 -20.90
C ARG A 74 3.47 12.87 -19.44
N MET A 75 2.53 13.43 -18.69
CA MET A 75 2.72 13.55 -17.25
C MET A 75 2.86 12.14 -16.68
N PRO A 76 3.81 11.92 -15.76
CA PRO A 76 3.94 10.63 -15.11
C PRO A 76 2.63 10.29 -14.38
N PRO A 77 2.19 9.02 -14.37
CA PRO A 77 1.06 8.59 -13.55
C PRO A 77 1.26 8.98 -12.08
N LEU A 78 0.16 9.39 -11.44
CA LEU A 78 0.15 9.77 -10.03
C LEU A 78 0.13 8.53 -9.12
N LEU A 79 0.98 8.52 -8.10
CA LEU A 79 0.91 7.59 -6.98
C LEU A 79 0.19 8.24 -5.78
N THR A 80 -0.92 7.65 -5.38
CA THR A 80 -1.69 8.09 -4.21
C THR A 80 -1.71 6.99 -3.14
N ILE A 81 -1.20 7.29 -1.94
CA ILE A 81 -1.28 6.41 -0.78
C ILE A 81 -2.44 6.82 0.12
N HIS A 82 -3.29 5.85 0.46
CA HIS A 82 -4.42 5.98 1.37
C HIS A 82 -4.13 5.18 2.64
N PHE A 83 -4.11 5.85 3.79
CA PHE A 83 -3.83 5.20 5.08
C PHE A 83 -5.01 4.38 5.62
N LEU A 84 -6.20 4.57 5.06
CA LEU A 84 -7.38 3.75 5.28
C LEU A 84 -8.20 3.67 3.99
N PRO A 85 -9.06 2.65 3.80
CA PRO A 85 -9.95 2.61 2.65
C PRO A 85 -10.90 3.82 2.64
N THR A 86 -11.33 4.29 3.82
CA THR A 86 -12.25 5.41 3.98
C THR A 86 -11.67 6.78 3.61
N THR A 87 -10.35 6.92 3.40
CA THR A 87 -9.77 8.19 2.93
C THR A 87 -10.02 8.45 1.44
N VAL A 88 -10.58 7.48 0.73
CA VAL A 88 -10.95 7.60 -0.68
C VAL A 88 -12.32 7.00 -0.94
N GLU A 89 -13.15 7.72 -1.67
CA GLU A 89 -14.39 7.14 -2.19
C GLU A 89 -14.06 6.03 -3.18
N SER A 90 -14.60 4.83 -2.98
CA SER A 90 -14.33 3.64 -3.81
C SER A 90 -14.53 3.91 -5.30
N ALA A 91 -15.52 4.73 -5.68
CA ALA A 91 -15.77 5.12 -7.07
C ALA A 91 -14.62 5.88 -7.75
N ARG A 92 -13.74 6.56 -6.98
CA ARG A 92 -12.57 7.26 -7.51
C ARG A 92 -11.45 6.33 -7.96
N LEU A 93 -11.55 5.04 -7.63
CA LEU A 93 -10.57 4.04 -8.04
C LEU A 93 -10.83 3.54 -9.48
N ALA A 94 -12.00 3.81 -10.06
CA ALA A 94 -12.31 3.40 -11.43
C ALA A 94 -11.33 4.00 -12.45
N GLY A 95 -10.89 3.20 -13.43
CA GLY A 95 -9.90 3.63 -14.43
C GLY A 95 -8.44 3.65 -13.94
N THR A 96 -8.17 3.08 -12.76
CA THR A 96 -6.84 3.09 -12.12
C THR A 96 -6.41 1.67 -11.69
N VAL A 97 -5.18 1.55 -11.20
CA VAL A 97 -4.72 0.35 -10.49
C VAL A 97 -4.80 0.57 -8.98
N ALA A 98 -5.49 -0.30 -8.26
CA ALA A 98 -5.52 -0.31 -6.81
C ALA A 98 -4.65 -1.45 -6.26
N VAL A 99 -3.91 -1.19 -5.18
CA VAL A 99 -3.09 -2.17 -4.48
C VAL A 99 -3.52 -2.22 -3.02
N MET A 100 -4.11 -3.33 -2.60
CA MET A 100 -4.54 -3.54 -1.21
C MET A 100 -3.36 -4.00 -0.36
N ILE A 101 -3.21 -3.40 0.82
CA ILE A 101 -2.13 -3.65 1.79
C ILE A 101 -2.74 -3.93 3.17
N ASP A 102 -2.48 -5.12 3.72
CA ASP A 102 -2.85 -5.56 5.07
C ASP A 102 -1.71 -6.47 5.56
N VAL A 103 -0.61 -5.86 6.01
CA VAL A 103 0.67 -6.54 6.26
C VAL A 103 0.52 -7.58 7.37
N LEU A 104 -0.23 -7.24 8.42
CA LEU A 104 -0.46 -8.05 9.61
C LEU A 104 -1.95 -8.43 9.69
N ARG A 105 -2.43 -9.41 8.91
CA ARG A 105 -1.64 -10.43 8.17
C ARG A 105 -2.17 -10.73 6.77
N ALA A 106 -3.29 -10.15 6.35
CA ALA A 106 -4.06 -10.71 5.24
C ALA A 106 -3.30 -10.71 3.90
N SER A 107 -2.64 -9.61 3.54
CA SER A 107 -1.88 -9.53 2.29
C SER A 107 -0.64 -10.42 2.30
N THR A 108 0.07 -10.49 3.43
CA THR A 108 1.21 -11.41 3.62
C THR A 108 0.76 -12.87 3.48
N THR A 109 -0.35 -13.25 4.10
CA THR A 109 -0.93 -14.60 4.03
C THR A 109 -1.37 -14.96 2.61
N VAL A 110 -2.10 -14.07 1.93
CA VAL A 110 -2.56 -14.28 0.54
C VAL A 110 -1.38 -14.53 -0.39
N THR A 111 -0.32 -13.73 -0.25
CA THR A 111 0.87 -13.83 -1.10
C THR A 111 1.60 -15.15 -0.87
N HIS A 112 1.79 -15.55 0.39
CA HIS A 112 2.43 -16.83 0.73
C HIS A 112 1.60 -18.05 0.34
N ALA A 113 0.28 -17.98 0.45
CA ALA A 113 -0.61 -19.07 0.04
C ALA A 113 -0.55 -19.35 -1.46
N LEU A 114 -0.51 -18.31 -2.29
CA LEU A 114 -0.31 -18.45 -3.74
C LEU A 114 1.11 -18.95 -4.06
N ALA A 115 2.13 -18.48 -3.34
CA ALA A 115 3.51 -18.96 -3.50
C ALA A 115 3.65 -20.44 -3.12
N ALA A 116 2.87 -20.91 -2.15
CA ALA A 116 2.77 -22.31 -1.78
C ALA A 116 2.01 -23.17 -2.80
N GLY A 117 1.44 -22.57 -3.85
CA GLY A 117 0.81 -23.27 -4.96
C GLY A 117 -0.67 -23.54 -4.79
N CYS A 118 -1.40 -22.76 -3.98
CA CYS A 118 -2.87 -22.83 -3.99
C CYS A 118 -3.42 -22.37 -5.36
N ASP A 119 -4.55 -22.93 -5.78
CA ASP A 119 -5.13 -22.65 -7.11
C ASP A 119 -5.68 -21.22 -7.20
N SER A 120 -6.40 -20.81 -6.16
CA SER A 120 -6.93 -19.46 -6.00
C SER A 120 -7.40 -19.22 -4.58
N ILE A 121 -7.61 -17.95 -4.23
CA ILE A 121 -8.16 -17.55 -2.95
C ILE A 121 -9.48 -16.82 -3.20
N ARG A 122 -10.56 -17.25 -2.60
CA ARG A 122 -11.86 -16.59 -2.67
C ARG A 122 -12.12 -15.83 -1.37
N PRO A 123 -11.94 -14.50 -1.35
CA PRO A 123 -12.31 -13.68 -0.21
C PRO A 123 -13.83 -13.72 0.00
N CYS A 124 -14.27 -13.66 1.26
CA CYS A 124 -15.68 -13.58 1.63
C CYS A 124 -15.86 -12.71 2.89
N ARG A 125 -17.06 -12.15 3.02
CA ARG A 125 -17.37 -11.12 4.02
C ARG A 125 -17.43 -11.68 5.42
N ASP A 126 -18.00 -12.87 5.58
CA ASP A 126 -18.25 -13.45 6.88
C ASP A 126 -18.12 -14.97 6.92
N VAL A 127 -18.17 -15.50 8.14
CA VAL A 127 -18.03 -16.93 8.44
C VAL A 127 -19.18 -17.74 7.84
N VAL A 128 -20.38 -17.17 7.74
CA VAL A 128 -21.55 -17.85 7.19
C VAL A 128 -21.37 -18.04 5.69
N GLU A 129 -21.00 -16.98 4.97
CA GLU A 129 -20.67 -17.01 3.55
C GLU A 129 -19.51 -17.99 3.28
N ALA A 130 -18.47 -17.96 4.11
CA ALA A 130 -17.33 -18.87 3.98
C ALA A 130 -17.77 -20.35 4.01
N ARG A 131 -18.58 -20.72 5.02
CA ARG A 131 -19.09 -22.09 5.19
C ARG A 131 -20.03 -22.48 4.06
N GLN A 132 -20.86 -21.57 3.56
CA GLN A 132 -21.73 -21.82 2.41
C GLN A 132 -20.94 -22.06 1.12
N LEU A 133 -19.86 -21.32 0.90
CA LEU A 133 -18.98 -21.51 -0.25
C LEU A 133 -18.25 -22.86 -0.18
N ALA A 134 -17.79 -23.26 1.01
CA ALA A 134 -17.12 -24.54 1.21
C ALA A 134 -18.05 -25.76 1.10
N ALA A 135 -19.34 -25.60 1.41
CA ALA A 135 -20.33 -26.67 1.32
C ALA A 135 -20.74 -27.02 -0.13
N ARG A 136 -20.29 -26.25 -1.14
CA ARG A 136 -20.59 -26.56 -2.55
C ARG A 136 -19.81 -27.81 -2.97
N PRO A 137 -20.48 -28.81 -3.56
CA PRO A 137 -19.80 -30.02 -3.99
C PRO A 137 -18.71 -29.70 -5.02
N PRO A 138 -17.54 -30.37 -4.95
CA PRO A 138 -16.50 -30.16 -5.94
C PRO A 138 -17.02 -30.55 -7.32
N ALA A 139 -16.56 -29.84 -8.36
CA ALA A 139 -16.95 -30.12 -9.74
C ALA A 139 -16.46 -31.51 -10.22
N CYS A 140 -15.47 -32.10 -9.54
CA CYS A 140 -14.94 -33.42 -9.83
C CYS A 140 -14.74 -34.22 -8.54
N PRO A 141 -15.00 -35.55 -8.55
CA PRO A 141 -14.85 -36.41 -7.36
C PRO A 141 -13.42 -36.44 -6.78
N ASP A 142 -12.41 -36.25 -7.61
CA ASP A 142 -10.99 -36.33 -7.22
C ASP A 142 -10.44 -35.01 -6.65
N ASN A 143 -11.24 -33.94 -6.63
CA ASN A 143 -10.82 -32.67 -6.04
C ASN A 143 -11.05 -32.70 -4.53
N LEU A 144 -9.99 -32.43 -3.76
CA LEU A 144 -9.99 -32.38 -2.28
C LEU A 144 -10.90 -31.30 -1.69
N GLY A 145 -11.56 -30.49 -2.53
CA GLY A 145 -12.47 -29.42 -2.12
C GLY A 145 -11.72 -28.19 -1.59
N PRO A 146 -12.43 -27.10 -1.32
CA PRO A 146 -11.81 -25.88 -0.83
C PRO A 146 -11.38 -25.99 0.64
N LEU A 147 -10.39 -25.18 1.03
CA LEU A 147 -10.00 -24.94 2.43
C LEU A 147 -10.78 -23.75 2.99
N LEU A 148 -11.16 -23.81 4.26
CA LEU A 148 -11.58 -22.65 5.04
C LEU A 148 -10.37 -22.08 5.78
N ALA A 149 -10.05 -20.81 5.52
CA ALA A 149 -8.98 -20.11 6.21
C ALA A 149 -9.42 -18.71 6.64
N GLY A 150 -8.90 -18.21 7.76
CA GLY A 150 -9.27 -16.89 8.23
C GLY A 150 -9.15 -16.68 9.72
N GLU A 151 -9.50 -15.46 10.14
CA GLU A 151 -9.42 -15.06 11.54
C GLU A 151 -10.58 -14.18 11.98
N ARG A 152 -10.83 -14.17 13.29
CA ARG A 152 -11.57 -13.10 13.98
C ARG A 152 -10.79 -12.74 15.24
N GLY A 153 -10.58 -11.44 15.46
CA GLY A 153 -9.78 -10.95 16.59
C GLY A 153 -8.36 -11.51 16.61
N GLY A 154 -7.78 -11.81 15.44
CA GLY A 154 -6.45 -12.37 15.27
C GLY A 154 -6.34 -13.88 15.48
N THR A 155 -7.43 -14.58 15.81
CA THR A 155 -7.43 -16.02 16.09
C THR A 155 -8.14 -16.81 15.00
N ARG A 156 -7.71 -18.06 14.76
CA ARG A 156 -8.36 -18.95 13.79
C ARG A 156 -9.82 -19.16 14.17
N ILE A 157 -10.70 -19.08 13.19
CA ILE A 157 -12.14 -19.31 13.37
C ILE A 157 -12.42 -20.79 13.68
N ASP A 158 -13.29 -21.06 14.65
CA ASP A 158 -13.66 -22.43 15.00
C ASP A 158 -14.23 -23.21 13.80
N GLY A 159 -13.67 -24.40 13.57
CA GLY A 159 -14.02 -25.27 12.45
C GLY A 159 -13.39 -24.88 11.10
N PHE A 160 -12.51 -23.88 11.05
CA PHE A 160 -11.71 -23.59 9.86
C PHE A 160 -10.45 -24.44 9.83
N ASP A 161 -9.97 -24.78 8.64
CA ASP A 161 -8.77 -25.58 8.45
C ASP A 161 -7.52 -24.79 8.88
N LEU A 162 -7.41 -23.53 8.46
CA LEU A 162 -6.24 -22.67 8.70
C LEU A 162 -6.63 -21.33 9.34
N GLY A 163 -5.68 -20.72 10.04
CA GLY A 163 -5.79 -19.35 10.55
C GLY A 163 -5.33 -18.32 9.53
N ASN A 164 -4.86 -17.16 10.01
CA ASN A 164 -4.26 -16.11 9.20
C ASN A 164 -2.74 -15.96 9.47
N SER A 165 -2.06 -17.00 9.96
CA SER A 165 -0.59 -17.01 10.05
C SER A 165 0.00 -17.42 8.71
N PRO A 166 0.81 -16.58 8.05
CA PRO A 166 1.36 -16.87 6.72
C PRO A 166 2.21 -18.14 6.68
N SER A 167 2.93 -18.44 7.78
CA SER A 167 3.83 -19.60 7.87
C SER A 167 3.11 -20.95 7.80
N HIS A 168 1.80 -20.98 8.08
CA HIS A 168 0.99 -22.19 8.02
C HIS A 168 0.58 -22.58 6.59
N PHE A 169 0.71 -21.66 5.62
CA PHE A 169 0.36 -21.90 4.22
C PHE A 169 1.54 -22.53 3.48
N THR A 170 1.73 -23.83 3.71
CA THR A 170 2.77 -24.63 3.07
C THR A 170 2.23 -25.35 1.83
N THR A 171 3.10 -25.76 0.90
CA THR A 171 2.68 -26.53 -0.30
C THR A 171 1.92 -27.80 0.07
N THR A 172 2.33 -28.48 1.13
CA THR A 172 1.61 -29.67 1.64
C THR A 172 0.22 -29.34 2.19
N ALA A 173 0.01 -28.14 2.72
CA ALA A 173 -1.27 -27.74 3.29
C ALA A 173 -2.25 -27.26 2.20
N VAL A 174 -1.77 -26.48 1.21
CA VAL A 174 -2.65 -25.72 0.31
C VAL A 174 -2.46 -25.97 -1.18
N GLY A 175 -1.44 -26.72 -1.58
CA GLY A 175 -1.11 -26.96 -2.99
C GLY A 175 -2.29 -27.51 -3.79
N GLY A 176 -2.58 -26.90 -4.93
CA GLY A 176 -3.66 -27.32 -5.84
C GLY A 176 -5.08 -27.12 -5.31
N ARG A 177 -5.27 -26.32 -4.24
CA ARG A 177 -6.57 -26.13 -3.61
C ARG A 177 -7.03 -24.68 -3.66
N THR A 178 -8.34 -24.48 -3.77
CA THR A 178 -8.96 -23.17 -3.54
C THR A 178 -9.07 -22.90 -2.05
N ILE A 179 -8.74 -21.69 -1.61
CA ILE A 179 -8.89 -21.25 -0.21
C ILE A 179 -10.05 -20.27 -0.14
N ILE A 180 -11.08 -20.56 0.65
CA ILE A 180 -12.10 -19.60 1.03
C ILE A 180 -11.57 -18.84 2.24
N PHE A 181 -11.44 -17.53 2.10
CA PHE A 181 -10.69 -16.69 3.04
C PHE A 181 -11.55 -15.57 3.60
N THR A 182 -11.55 -15.38 4.92
CA THR A 182 -12.20 -14.22 5.55
C THR A 182 -11.36 -13.67 6.69
N THR A 183 -11.26 -12.34 6.75
CA THR A 183 -10.54 -11.61 7.80
C THR A 183 -11.39 -10.45 8.28
N THR A 184 -10.94 -9.79 9.33
CA THR A 184 -11.62 -8.63 9.91
C THR A 184 -11.47 -7.40 9.01
N ASN A 185 -10.27 -7.16 8.47
CA ASN A 185 -9.93 -5.92 7.75
C ASN A 185 -9.71 -6.15 6.25
N GLY A 186 -8.76 -7.03 5.88
CA GLY A 186 -8.31 -7.21 4.50
C GLY A 186 -9.40 -7.51 3.48
N THR A 187 -10.43 -8.31 3.80
CA THR A 187 -11.53 -8.56 2.85
C THR A 187 -12.36 -7.31 2.58
N SER A 188 -12.57 -6.44 3.58
CA SER A 188 -13.28 -5.18 3.41
C SER A 188 -12.47 -4.20 2.56
N ALA A 189 -11.16 -4.08 2.84
CA ALA A 189 -10.25 -3.23 2.07
C ALA A 189 -10.15 -3.67 0.59
N LEU A 190 -10.11 -4.99 0.34
CA LEU A 190 -10.08 -5.54 -1.01
C LEU A 190 -11.38 -5.25 -1.77
N GLU A 191 -12.53 -5.44 -1.13
CA GLU A 191 -13.84 -5.10 -1.71
C GLU A 191 -13.97 -3.59 -1.99
N HIS A 192 -13.38 -2.74 -1.16
CA HIS A 192 -13.33 -1.29 -1.41
C HIS A 192 -12.53 -0.95 -2.67
N CYS A 193 -11.54 -1.77 -3.03
CA CYS A 193 -10.74 -1.60 -4.25
C CYS A 193 -11.44 -2.07 -5.53
N ARG A 194 -12.57 -2.79 -5.41
CA ARG A 194 -13.27 -3.46 -6.53
C ARG A 194 -13.55 -2.58 -7.76
N PRO A 195 -13.83 -1.26 -7.66
CA PRO A 195 -14.08 -0.46 -8.87
C PRO A 195 -12.86 -0.21 -9.75
N ALA A 196 -11.64 -0.48 -9.26
CA ALA A 196 -10.43 -0.31 -10.05
C ALA A 196 -10.37 -1.27 -11.25
N ASP A 197 -9.67 -0.85 -12.30
CA ASP A 197 -9.46 -1.68 -13.50
C ASP A 197 -8.61 -2.91 -13.17
N MET A 198 -7.76 -2.78 -12.15
CA MET A 198 -6.92 -3.83 -11.63
C MET A 198 -6.77 -3.69 -10.13
N VAL A 199 -6.92 -4.80 -9.41
CA VAL A 199 -6.74 -4.86 -7.96
C VAL A 199 -5.62 -5.85 -7.66
N LEU A 200 -4.52 -5.36 -7.11
CA LEU A 200 -3.37 -6.16 -6.69
C LEU A 200 -3.33 -6.26 -5.17
N VAL A 201 -2.59 -7.22 -4.64
CA VAL A 201 -2.31 -7.35 -3.21
C VAL A 201 -0.80 -7.27 -2.99
N ALA A 202 -0.39 -6.46 -2.01
CA ALA A 202 1.02 -6.28 -1.69
C ALA A 202 1.31 -6.42 -0.20
N ALA A 203 2.50 -6.94 0.08
CA ALA A 203 3.12 -7.01 1.39
C ALA A 203 4.63 -6.80 1.21
N PHE A 204 5.40 -6.73 2.32
CA PHE A 204 6.85 -6.62 2.23
C PHE A 204 7.49 -7.73 1.38
N CYS A 205 6.92 -8.94 1.41
CA CYS A 205 7.46 -10.08 0.70
C CYS A 205 7.44 -9.99 -0.84
N ASN A 206 6.72 -9.04 -1.45
CA ASN A 206 6.59 -8.93 -2.90
C ASN A 206 6.61 -7.47 -3.43
N ILE A 207 7.32 -6.56 -2.77
CA ILE A 207 7.38 -5.13 -3.12
C ILE A 207 7.86 -4.95 -4.56
N ARG A 208 9.00 -5.55 -4.93
CA ARG A 208 9.61 -5.38 -6.25
C ARG A 208 8.73 -5.92 -7.38
N ALA A 209 8.18 -7.12 -7.21
CA ALA A 209 7.30 -7.72 -8.20
C ALA A 209 6.05 -6.86 -8.46
N VAL A 210 5.49 -6.26 -7.39
CA VAL A 210 4.39 -5.30 -7.51
C VAL A 210 4.86 -4.03 -8.21
N ALA A 211 5.98 -3.43 -7.79
CA ALA A 211 6.50 -2.20 -8.40
C ALA A 211 6.76 -2.37 -9.91
N ASP A 212 7.41 -3.46 -10.31
CA ASP A 212 7.66 -3.81 -11.71
C ASP A 212 6.36 -3.89 -12.52
N THR A 213 5.33 -4.53 -11.95
CA THR A 213 4.00 -4.62 -12.57
C THR A 213 3.39 -3.24 -12.77
N LEU A 214 3.48 -2.36 -11.76
CA LEU A 214 2.92 -1.01 -11.82
C LEU A 214 3.64 -0.14 -12.86
N VAL A 215 4.97 -0.22 -12.93
CA VAL A 215 5.79 0.47 -13.94
C VAL A 215 5.40 0.03 -15.35
N GLN A 216 5.21 -1.27 -15.57
CA GLN A 216 4.78 -1.80 -16.87
C GLN A 216 3.38 -1.32 -17.26
N ARG A 217 2.46 -1.19 -16.29
CA ARG A 217 1.10 -0.72 -16.54
C ARG A 217 1.03 0.77 -16.85
N ASN A 218 1.88 1.57 -16.21
CA ASN A 218 1.98 3.02 -16.44
C ASN A 218 0.63 3.75 -16.37
N GLN A 219 -0.16 3.43 -15.35
CA GLN A 219 -1.48 4.00 -15.04
C GLN A 219 -1.44 4.67 -13.65
N PRO A 220 -2.37 5.59 -13.33
CA PRO A 220 -2.51 6.09 -11.96
C PRO A 220 -2.68 4.94 -10.96
N VAL A 221 -2.02 5.05 -9.80
CA VAL A 221 -1.99 4.00 -8.78
C VAL A 221 -2.52 4.52 -7.45
N HIS A 222 -3.35 3.69 -6.81
CA HIS A 222 -3.80 3.86 -5.44
C HIS A 222 -3.27 2.72 -4.56
N LEU A 223 -2.40 3.02 -3.59
CA LEU A 223 -2.06 2.07 -2.54
C LEU A 223 -3.06 2.26 -1.39
N VAL A 224 -3.80 1.21 -1.04
CA VAL A 224 -4.90 1.26 -0.07
C VAL A 224 -4.53 0.40 1.14
N CYS A 225 -4.12 1.06 2.22
CA CYS A 225 -3.86 0.42 3.51
C CYS A 225 -5.20 0.00 4.13
N ALA A 226 -5.27 -1.22 4.65
CA ALA A 226 -6.49 -1.75 5.26
C ALA A 226 -6.76 -1.15 6.64
N GLY A 227 -5.71 -0.89 7.42
CA GLY A 227 -5.87 -0.48 8.81
C GLY A 227 -6.32 -1.64 9.70
N THR A 228 -6.62 -1.32 10.96
CA THR A 228 -7.25 -2.25 11.90
C THR A 228 -8.42 -1.57 12.57
N ASP A 229 -9.61 -2.16 12.46
CA ASP A 229 -10.85 -1.62 13.07
C ASP A 229 -11.15 -0.16 12.67
N GLY A 230 -10.75 0.22 11.45
CA GLY A 230 -10.92 1.58 10.93
C GLY A 230 -9.86 2.59 11.39
N GLU A 231 -8.82 2.13 12.09
CA GLU A 231 -7.70 2.95 12.54
C GLU A 231 -6.44 2.72 11.71
N ILE A 232 -5.65 3.78 11.53
CA ILE A 232 -4.40 3.75 10.77
C ILE A 232 -3.37 2.85 11.47
N THR A 233 -2.70 2.02 10.68
CA THR A 233 -1.68 1.05 11.09
C THR A 233 -0.31 1.47 10.52
N ALA A 234 0.72 1.44 11.36
CA ALA A 234 2.07 1.87 10.94
C ALA A 234 2.67 0.89 9.94
N GLU A 235 2.48 -0.40 10.17
CA GLU A 235 2.93 -1.50 9.32
C GLU A 235 2.42 -1.39 7.88
N ASP A 236 1.14 -1.06 7.67
CA ASP A 236 0.56 -0.90 6.33
C ASP A 236 1.12 0.35 5.65
N CYS A 237 1.22 1.46 6.40
CA CYS A 237 1.78 2.71 5.90
C CYS A 237 3.25 2.55 5.51
N LEU A 238 4.02 1.78 6.27
CA LEU A 238 5.43 1.49 5.98
C LEU A 238 5.57 0.62 4.73
N CYS A 239 4.75 -0.42 4.57
CA CYS A 239 4.74 -1.22 3.35
C CYS A 239 4.34 -0.38 2.12
N ALA A 240 3.34 0.50 2.26
CA ALA A 240 2.97 1.43 1.19
C ALA A 240 4.11 2.40 0.86
N GLY A 241 4.81 2.89 1.89
CA GLY A 241 6.01 3.72 1.75
C GLY A 241 7.15 3.00 1.03
N ALA A 242 7.35 1.71 1.30
CA ALA A 242 8.35 0.88 0.63
C ALA A 242 8.07 0.74 -0.88
N ILE A 243 6.82 0.44 -1.24
CA ILE A 243 6.40 0.39 -2.65
C ILE A 243 6.56 1.77 -3.31
N GLY A 244 6.17 2.84 -2.60
CA GLY A 244 6.30 4.20 -3.10
C GLY A 244 7.76 4.63 -3.32
N LEU A 245 8.68 4.18 -2.46
CA LEU A 245 10.11 4.41 -2.62
C LEU A 245 10.66 3.66 -3.83
N GLU A 246 10.30 2.38 -4.00
CA GLU A 246 10.71 1.58 -5.16
C GLU A 246 10.25 2.25 -6.47
N LEU A 247 8.99 2.70 -6.54
CA LEU A 247 8.45 3.43 -7.70
C LEU A 247 9.12 4.79 -7.93
N GLN A 248 9.53 5.48 -6.85
CA GLN A 248 10.29 6.72 -6.94
C GLN A 248 11.67 6.48 -7.55
N ASP A 249 12.35 5.41 -7.14
CA ASP A 249 13.70 5.06 -7.58
C ASP A 249 13.74 4.53 -9.03
N HIS A 250 12.74 3.75 -9.45
CA HIS A 250 12.56 3.39 -10.86
C HIS A 250 12.33 4.62 -11.75
N GLY A 251 11.70 5.65 -11.20
CA GLY A 251 11.23 6.83 -11.93
C GLY A 251 9.96 6.55 -12.73
N GLY A 252 9.34 7.63 -13.23
CA GLY A 252 8.15 7.54 -14.08
C GLY A 252 6.81 7.64 -13.34
N PHE A 253 6.81 7.73 -12.00
CA PHE A 253 5.62 8.09 -11.22
C PHE A 253 5.76 9.47 -10.58
N ASP A 254 4.65 10.20 -10.45
CA ASP A 254 4.55 11.35 -9.56
C ASP A 254 4.28 10.86 -8.14
N THR A 255 5.33 10.91 -7.31
CA THR A 255 5.27 10.57 -5.89
C THR A 255 5.26 11.81 -4.98
N HIS A 256 5.21 13.01 -5.57
CA HIS A 256 5.36 14.29 -4.86
C HIS A 256 4.04 15.07 -4.72
N SER A 257 3.07 14.87 -5.62
CA SER A 257 1.83 15.66 -5.61
C SER A 257 0.80 15.24 -4.55
N HIS A 258 1.05 14.18 -3.78
CA HIS A 258 0.15 13.70 -2.72
C HIS A 258 0.86 13.60 -1.37
N ASP A 259 0.35 14.28 -0.35
CA ASP A 259 1.05 14.42 0.93
C ASP A 259 1.17 13.10 1.71
N ALA A 260 0.11 12.28 1.74
CA ALA A 260 0.19 10.98 2.42
C ALA A 260 1.22 10.06 1.73
N THR A 261 1.40 10.20 0.41
CA THR A 261 2.43 9.47 -0.34
C THR A 261 3.83 9.89 0.14
N ARG A 262 4.08 11.19 0.23
CA ARG A 262 5.35 11.74 0.72
C ARG A 262 5.65 11.35 2.17
N ILE A 263 4.63 11.37 3.03
CA ILE A 263 4.74 10.99 4.45
C ILE A 263 5.14 9.53 4.58
N ALA A 264 4.46 8.63 3.86
CA ALA A 264 4.75 7.19 3.90
C ALA A 264 6.16 6.88 3.40
N ILE A 265 6.53 7.41 2.25
CA ILE A 265 7.87 7.22 1.66
C ILE A 265 8.94 7.73 2.61
N SER A 266 8.81 8.96 3.12
CA SER A 266 9.77 9.56 4.06
C SER A 266 9.92 8.72 5.34
N ARG A 267 8.79 8.22 5.88
CA ARG A 267 8.81 7.38 7.08
C ARG A 267 9.52 6.04 6.83
N TYR A 268 9.25 5.38 5.70
CA TYR A 268 9.94 4.14 5.35
C TYR A 268 11.43 4.37 5.07
N GLN A 269 11.79 5.43 4.34
CA GLN A 269 13.19 5.79 4.04
C GLN A 269 14.06 5.91 5.29
N GLN A 270 13.52 6.41 6.41
CA GLN A 270 14.24 6.50 7.68
C GLN A 270 14.61 5.14 8.28
N LEU A 271 13.86 4.08 7.94
CA LEU A 271 13.99 2.74 8.50
C LEU A 271 14.58 1.72 7.50
N ALA A 272 14.60 2.05 6.19
CA ALA A 272 14.92 1.12 5.11
C ALA A 272 16.32 0.45 5.23
N HIS A 273 17.25 1.09 5.93
CA HIS A 273 18.63 0.58 6.11
C HIS A 273 18.85 -0.19 7.41
N ASP A 274 17.82 -0.32 8.27
CA ASP A 274 17.92 -0.99 9.56
C ASP A 274 16.72 -1.92 9.76
N SER A 275 16.91 -3.19 9.38
CA SER A 275 15.86 -4.21 9.48
C SER A 275 15.42 -4.48 10.92
N ASP A 276 16.29 -4.28 11.92
CA ASP A 276 15.95 -4.48 13.32
C ASP A 276 15.05 -3.34 13.82
N GLN A 277 15.34 -2.10 13.42
CA GLN A 277 14.45 -0.96 13.71
C GLN A 277 13.10 -1.08 13.00
N LEU A 278 13.09 -1.52 11.73
CA LEU A 278 11.83 -1.76 11.03
C LEU A 278 10.99 -2.83 11.73
N LEU A 279 11.61 -3.95 12.13
CA LEU A 279 10.93 -5.00 12.88
C LEU A 279 10.40 -4.48 14.23
N ALA A 280 11.19 -3.66 14.94
CA ALA A 280 10.74 -3.02 16.18
C ALA A 280 9.52 -2.12 15.95
N GLU A 281 9.53 -1.32 14.88
CA GLU A 281 8.40 -0.45 14.50
C GLU A 281 7.15 -1.28 14.15
N LEU A 282 7.30 -2.39 13.43
CA LEU A 282 6.20 -3.32 13.14
C LEU A 282 5.64 -3.93 14.42
N ARG A 283 6.47 -4.29 15.41
CA ARG A 283 6.01 -4.77 16.72
C ARG A 283 5.28 -3.69 17.51
N ASP A 284 5.79 -2.45 17.49
CA ASP A 284 5.20 -1.31 18.18
C ASP A 284 3.97 -0.73 17.46
N SER A 285 3.63 -1.23 16.28
CA SER A 285 2.43 -0.83 15.55
C SER A 285 1.13 -1.30 16.23
N HIS A 286 -0.02 -0.81 15.76
CA HIS A 286 -1.31 -1.24 16.31
C HIS A 286 -1.56 -2.74 16.08
N GLY A 287 -1.41 -3.23 14.85
CA GLY A 287 -1.54 -4.65 14.54
C GLY A 287 -0.47 -5.50 15.22
N GLY A 288 0.78 -5.00 15.27
CA GLY A 288 1.89 -5.66 15.96
C GLY A 288 1.61 -5.96 17.43
N ARG A 289 1.22 -4.93 18.20
CA ARG A 289 0.87 -5.11 19.62
C ARG A 289 -0.33 -6.04 19.82
N ASN A 290 -1.28 -6.06 18.89
CA ASN A 290 -2.40 -6.99 18.94
C ASN A 290 -1.93 -8.44 18.75
N LEU A 291 -1.05 -8.69 17.77
CA LEU A 291 -0.46 -10.02 17.55
C LEU A 291 0.43 -10.48 18.69
N GLN A 292 1.21 -9.59 19.30
CA GLN A 292 2.04 -9.93 20.47
C GLN A 292 1.21 -10.41 21.66
N LYS A 293 0.07 -9.75 21.94
CA LYS A 293 -0.87 -10.20 22.99
C LYS A 293 -1.44 -11.59 22.74
N LEU A 294 -1.52 -11.99 21.47
CA LEU A 294 -2.03 -13.30 21.03
C LEU A 294 -0.92 -14.36 20.89
N GLY A 295 0.34 -13.99 21.10
CA GLY A 295 1.48 -14.90 20.96
C GLY A 295 1.97 -15.11 19.51
N PHE A 296 1.65 -14.20 18.59
CA PHE A 296 2.04 -14.28 17.17
C PHE A 296 3.22 -13.34 16.81
N ASP A 297 4.22 -13.17 17.68
CA ASP A 297 5.39 -12.32 17.38
C ASP A 297 6.19 -12.84 16.17
N ASP A 298 6.26 -14.16 15.99
CA ASP A 298 6.90 -14.80 14.84
C ASP A 298 6.24 -14.41 13.51
N ASP A 299 4.93 -14.17 13.49
CA ASP A 299 4.23 -13.70 12.29
C ASP A 299 4.64 -12.27 11.92
N ILE A 300 4.97 -11.43 12.92
CA ILE A 300 5.46 -10.06 12.69
C ILE A 300 6.86 -10.11 12.05
N ALA A 301 7.75 -10.93 12.63
CA ALA A 301 9.08 -11.15 12.07
C ALA A 301 9.03 -11.76 10.66
N PHE A 302 8.06 -12.65 10.42
CA PHE A 302 7.83 -13.25 9.12
C PHE A 302 7.34 -12.21 8.09
N ALA A 303 6.36 -11.38 8.46
CA ALA A 303 5.81 -10.34 7.59
C ALA A 303 6.79 -9.20 7.29
N CYS A 304 7.83 -9.02 8.10
CA CYS A 304 8.87 -8.01 7.90
C CYS A 304 9.89 -8.37 6.79
N ARG A 305 9.85 -9.59 6.26
CA ARG A 305 10.80 -10.05 5.23
C ARG A 305 10.49 -9.42 3.87
N HIS A 306 11.52 -8.89 3.22
CA HIS A 306 11.38 -8.19 1.94
C HIS A 306 11.61 -9.13 0.77
N ASP A 307 10.80 -8.98 -0.28
CA ASP A 307 11.02 -9.55 -1.61
C ASP A 307 11.44 -11.04 -1.61
N THR A 308 10.81 -11.84 -0.74
CA THR A 308 11.01 -13.28 -0.70
C THR A 308 10.16 -14.01 -1.75
N ILE A 309 9.26 -13.30 -2.42
CA ILE A 309 8.27 -13.83 -3.36
C ILE A 309 8.18 -12.90 -4.59
N ASP A 310 8.44 -13.46 -5.78
CA ASP A 310 8.43 -12.72 -7.06
C ASP A 310 7.05 -12.71 -7.76
N LEU A 311 6.00 -13.22 -7.10
CA LEU A 311 4.64 -13.26 -7.65
C LEU A 311 3.78 -12.10 -7.18
N VAL A 312 2.82 -11.70 -8.01
CA VAL A 312 1.85 -10.66 -7.69
C VAL A 312 0.44 -11.25 -7.62
N PRO A 313 -0.21 -11.27 -6.45
CA PRO A 313 -1.62 -11.62 -6.37
C PRO A 313 -2.49 -10.53 -7.02
N ALA A 314 -3.40 -10.94 -7.90
CA ALA A 314 -4.39 -10.08 -8.54
C ALA A 314 -5.80 -10.59 -8.24
N PHE A 315 -6.68 -9.69 -7.83
CA PHE A 315 -8.09 -9.95 -7.57
C PHE A 315 -8.91 -9.72 -8.83
N ASP A 316 -9.48 -10.80 -9.36
CA ASP A 316 -10.45 -10.75 -10.44
C ASP A 316 -11.83 -10.45 -9.86
N THR A 317 -12.36 -9.28 -10.19
CA THR A 317 -13.64 -8.78 -9.70
C THR A 317 -14.84 -9.53 -10.27
N HIS A 318 -14.70 -10.18 -11.43
CA HIS A 318 -15.78 -10.97 -12.02
C HIS A 318 -15.94 -12.31 -11.34
N SER A 319 -14.84 -13.04 -11.14
CA SER A 319 -14.87 -14.32 -10.43
C SER A 319 -14.90 -14.16 -8.91
N SER A 320 -14.58 -12.96 -8.38
CA SER A 320 -14.29 -12.72 -6.96
C SER A 320 -13.26 -13.70 -6.42
N THR A 321 -12.15 -13.88 -7.15
CA THR A 321 -11.02 -14.72 -6.75
C THR A 321 -9.70 -14.00 -6.93
N ILE A 322 -8.75 -14.29 -6.05
CA ILE A 322 -7.37 -13.83 -6.14
C ILE A 322 -6.54 -14.98 -6.73
N ARG A 323 -5.75 -14.67 -7.75
CA ARG A 323 -4.82 -15.59 -8.41
C ARG A 323 -3.50 -14.88 -8.64
N THR A 324 -2.46 -15.64 -8.95
CA THR A 324 -1.21 -15.07 -9.45
C THR A 324 -1.47 -14.35 -10.78
N LEU A 325 -1.03 -13.10 -10.87
CA LEU A 325 -1.05 -12.32 -12.10
C LEU A 325 -0.18 -13.01 -13.15
N SER A 326 -0.78 -13.28 -14.31
CA SER A 326 -0.15 -13.98 -15.45
C SER A 326 0.59 -13.01 -16.37
#